data_AF-A0A4Y8Z2G6-F1
#
_entry.id   AF-A0A4Y8Z2G6-F1
#
_cell.length_a   1.000
_cell.length_b   1.000
_cell.length_c   1.000
_cell.angle_alpha   90.00
_cell.angle_beta   90.00
_cell.angle_gamma   90.00
#
_symmetry.space_group_name_H-M   'P 1'
#
loop_
_entity.id
_entity.type
_entity.pdbx_description
1 polymer ?
#
loop_
_entity_poly.entity_id
_entity_poly.type
_entity_poly.pdbx_seq_one_letter_code
_entity_poly.pdbx_strand_id
1 'polypeptide(L)'
;MTAIVVIGTVTTLSRGPMLSAIVAVVLAVVLLARGVSTAVRFWTVVAGTLIALFAVPPLLQKFGEISNELDPSTAYRENLWTDIPGDLNWINQVRNVGVDPAGRSLRRNLGSVDSTPLLIGLDFGWIIVGLFTACIAIASWRVMSRKGSVAEIAVVAQIPTLATVALITQYGAAVWFFAGLAVAYRRQAQYDDDESEVGISIVATPIGRG
;
A
#
# COMPACT_ATOMS: atom_id res chain seq x y z
N MET A 1 17.13 3.89 10.09
CA MET A 1 15.96 4.37 9.31
C MET A 1 14.71 3.54 9.60
N THR A 2 14.64 2.26 9.22
CA THR A 2 13.46 1.40 9.47
C THR A 2 13.02 1.35 10.93
N ALA A 3 13.96 1.21 11.87
CA ALA A 3 13.65 1.22 13.31
C ALA A 3 13.03 2.55 13.78
N ILE A 4 13.53 3.69 13.28
CA ILE A 4 13.00 5.02 13.62
C ILE A 4 11.59 5.20 13.04
N VAL A 5 11.36 4.75 11.81
CA VAL A 5 10.03 4.79 11.16
C VAL A 5 9.04 3.90 11.91
N VAL A 6 9.43 2.67 12.29
CA VAL A 6 8.57 1.77 13.06
C VAL A 6 8.26 2.36 14.43
N ILE A 7 9.24 2.93 15.14
CA ILE A 7 9.03 3.61 16.43
C ILE A 7 8.06 4.79 16.25
N GLY A 8 8.27 5.63 15.23
CA GLY A 8 7.38 6.75 14.91
C GLY A 8 5.94 6.29 14.62
N THR A 9 5.76 5.25 13.82
CA THR A 9 4.44 4.67 13.54
C THR A 9 3.78 4.09 14.79
N VAL A 10 4.56 3.44 15.67
CA VAL A 10 4.06 2.89 16.93
C VAL A 10 3.63 4.00 17.89
N THR A 11 4.37 5.11 17.97
CA THR A 11 4.01 6.26 18.82
C THR A 11 2.71 6.94 18.40
N THR A 12 2.32 6.84 17.13
CA THR A 12 1.08 7.45 16.61
C THR A 12 -0.19 6.67 17.00
N LEU A 13 -0.07 5.46 17.59
CA LEU A 13 -1.19 4.59 17.99
C LEU A 13 -2.22 4.29 16.87
N SER A 14 -1.87 4.52 15.60
CA SER A 14 -2.79 4.38 14.47
C SER A 14 -2.68 2.98 13.86
N ARG A 15 -3.77 2.20 13.97
CA ARG A 15 -3.83 0.77 13.62
C ARG A 15 -3.52 0.47 12.16
N GLY A 16 -4.01 1.30 11.23
CA GLY A 16 -3.80 1.12 9.79
C GLY A 16 -2.32 1.25 9.39
N PRO A 17 -1.67 2.39 9.67
CA PRO A 17 -0.24 2.59 9.43
C PRO A 17 0.65 1.59 10.17
N MET A 18 0.30 1.19 11.40
CA MET A 18 1.02 0.12 12.12
C MET A 18 0.99 -1.20 11.35
N LEU A 19 -0.19 -1.62 10.87
CA LEU A 19 -0.34 -2.86 10.10
C LEU A 19 0.42 -2.76 8.77
N SER A 20 0.34 -1.62 8.08
CA SER A 20 1.13 -1.36 6.87
C SER A 20 2.64 -1.41 7.12
N ALA A 21 3.12 -0.88 8.25
CA ALA A 21 4.53 -0.94 8.62
C ALA A 21 4.99 -2.39 8.89
N ILE A 22 4.16 -3.19 9.57
CA ILE A 22 4.44 -4.61 9.81
C ILE A 22 4.52 -5.36 8.47
N VAL A 23 3.53 -5.17 7.58
CA VAL A 23 3.52 -5.79 6.25
C VAL A 23 4.75 -5.36 5.45
N ALA A 24 5.16 -4.09 5.50
CA ALA A 24 6.35 -3.60 4.82
C ALA A 24 7.61 -4.32 5.29
N VAL A 25 7.80 -4.45 6.61
CA VAL A 25 8.97 -5.13 7.18
C VAL A 25 8.99 -6.61 6.80
N VAL A 26 7.84 -7.29 6.90
CA VAL A 26 7.73 -8.71 6.54
C VAL A 26 8.05 -8.92 5.06
N LEU A 27 7.42 -8.16 4.16
CA LEU A 27 7.67 -8.29 2.72
C LEU A 27 9.12 -7.94 2.38
N ALA A 28 9.69 -6.90 2.99
CA ALA A 28 11.07 -6.53 2.76
C ALA A 28 12.04 -7.64 3.21
N VAL A 29 11.86 -8.20 4.41
CA VAL A 29 12.74 -9.26 4.93
C VAL A 29 12.63 -10.56 4.12
N VAL A 30 11.42 -10.95 3.74
CA VAL A 30 11.17 -12.22 3.04
C VAL A 30 11.54 -12.14 1.55
N LEU A 31 11.33 -10.98 0.91
CA LEU A 31 11.33 -10.89 -0.56
C LEU A 31 12.50 -10.07 -1.14
N LEU A 32 13.22 -9.22 -0.39
CA LEU A 32 14.48 -8.57 -0.88
C LEU A 32 15.67 -9.56 -0.94
N ALA A 33 15.41 -10.80 -1.34
CA ALA A 33 16.33 -11.91 -1.16
C ALA A 33 17.63 -11.86 -1.98
N ARG A 34 17.81 -10.89 -2.90
CA ARG A 34 18.92 -10.89 -3.88
C ARG A 34 20.05 -9.85 -3.69
N GLY A 35 20.04 -9.06 -2.63
CA GLY A 35 21.16 -8.12 -2.36
C GLY A 35 21.45 -7.83 -0.89
N VAL A 36 20.65 -8.38 0.03
CA VAL A 36 20.76 -8.12 1.47
C VAL A 36 21.49 -9.26 2.15
N SER A 37 22.60 -8.95 2.84
CA SER A 37 23.39 -9.93 3.59
C SER A 37 22.53 -10.64 4.65
N THR A 38 22.84 -11.90 4.92
CA THR A 38 22.14 -12.72 5.93
C THR A 38 22.15 -12.06 7.29
N ALA A 39 23.22 -11.31 7.62
CA ALA A 39 23.34 -10.53 8.85
C ALA A 39 22.31 -9.42 8.95
N VAL A 40 22.07 -8.64 7.88
CA VAL A 40 21.06 -7.57 7.90
C VAL A 40 19.66 -8.14 8.04
N ARG A 41 19.36 -9.28 7.42
CA ARG A 41 18.07 -9.97 7.61
C ARG A 41 17.90 -10.44 9.05
N PHE A 42 18.91 -11.10 9.59
CA PHE A 42 18.91 -11.57 10.98
C PHE A 42 18.67 -10.41 11.95
N TRP A 43 19.44 -9.33 11.83
CA TRP A 43 19.28 -8.16 12.70
C TRP A 43 17.95 -7.44 12.51
N THR A 44 17.39 -7.40 11.30
CA THR A 44 16.06 -6.83 11.06
C THR A 44 14.97 -7.67 11.72
N VAL A 45 15.05 -9.00 11.63
CA VAL A 45 14.12 -9.93 12.30
C VAL A 45 14.26 -9.81 13.81
N VAL A 46 15.48 -9.83 14.35
CA VAL A 46 15.74 -9.71 15.78
C VAL A 46 15.22 -8.36 16.31
N ALA A 47 15.54 -7.26 15.65
CA ALA A 47 15.04 -5.94 16.04
C ALA A 47 13.50 -5.86 15.93
N GLY A 48 12.91 -6.40 14.87
CA GLY A 48 11.46 -6.45 14.69
C GLY A 48 10.76 -7.26 15.78
N THR A 49 11.29 -8.44 16.11
CA THR A 49 10.78 -9.32 17.17
C THR A 49 10.91 -8.66 18.54
N LEU A 50 12.04 -8.01 18.84
CA LEU A 50 12.23 -7.28 20.10
C LEU A 50 11.23 -6.12 20.21
N ILE A 51 11.07 -5.32 19.15
CA ILE A 51 10.08 -4.23 19.11
C ILE A 51 8.68 -4.80 19.34
N ALA A 52 8.31 -5.89 18.66
CA ALA A 52 7.01 -6.52 18.85
C ALA A 52 6.82 -7.01 20.29
N LEU A 53 7.82 -7.68 20.87
CA LEU A 53 7.77 -8.22 22.23
C LEU A 53 7.53 -7.12 23.28
N PHE A 54 8.11 -5.92 23.11
CA PHE A 54 7.99 -4.84 24.08
C PHE A 54 6.85 -3.86 23.78
N ALA A 55 6.51 -3.63 22.50
CA ALA A 55 5.48 -2.67 22.11
C ALA A 55 4.07 -3.26 22.09
N VAL A 56 3.93 -4.55 21.73
CA VAL A 56 2.60 -5.18 21.56
C VAL A 56 1.87 -5.39 22.90
N PRO A 57 2.49 -5.87 23.99
CA PRO A 57 1.77 -6.07 25.25
C PRO A 57 1.11 -4.80 25.83
N PRO A 58 1.79 -3.64 25.95
CA PRO A 58 1.14 -2.42 26.43
C PRO A 58 0.08 -1.89 25.45
N LEU A 59 0.25 -2.12 24.14
CA LEU A 59 -0.78 -1.81 23.15
C LEU A 59 -2.04 -2.66 23.35
N LEU A 60 -1.90 -3.97 23.56
CA LEU A 60 -3.03 -4.88 23.80
C LEU A 60 -3.75 -4.56 25.12
N GLN A 61 -3.03 -4.16 26.16
CA GLN A 61 -3.63 -3.70 27.42
C GLN A 61 -4.47 -2.44 27.22
N LYS A 62 -3.92 -1.43 26.54
CA LYS A 62 -4.69 -0.23 26.17
C LYS A 62 -5.87 -0.55 25.26
N PHE A 63 -5.71 -1.47 24.30
CA PHE A 63 -6.82 -1.85 23.44
C PHE A 63 -7.92 -2.59 24.21
N GLY A 64 -7.58 -3.40 25.21
CA GLY A 64 -8.56 -4.04 26.11
C GLY A 64 -9.38 -3.02 26.91
N GLU A 65 -8.75 -1.93 27.34
CA GLU A 65 -9.42 -0.84 28.07
C GLU A 65 -10.33 0.02 27.17
N ILE A 66 -9.91 0.27 25.93
CA ILE A 66 -10.62 1.17 24.98
C ILE A 66 -11.65 0.39 24.13
N SER A 67 -11.68 -0.96 24.17
CA SER A 67 -12.54 -1.77 23.29
C SER A 67 -14.02 -1.38 23.34
N ASN A 68 -14.54 -0.99 24.51
CA ASN A 68 -15.92 -0.54 24.67
C ASN A 68 -16.19 0.88 24.11
N GLU A 69 -15.17 1.71 23.95
CA GLU A 69 -15.29 3.06 23.34
C GLU A 69 -15.08 3.04 21.80
N LEU A 70 -14.56 1.93 21.26
CA LEU A 70 -14.18 1.79 19.84
C LEU A 70 -15.25 1.16 18.95
N ASP A 71 -16.25 0.54 19.56
CA ASP A 71 -17.36 -0.12 18.88
C ASP A 71 -18.07 0.80 17.85
N PRO A 72 -18.37 2.09 18.17
CA PRO A 72 -19.01 2.99 17.21
C PRO A 72 -18.14 3.28 15.98
N SER A 73 -16.82 3.41 16.16
CA SER A 73 -15.88 3.75 15.08
C SER A 73 -15.54 2.56 14.18
N THR A 74 -15.59 1.35 14.74
CA THR A 74 -15.39 0.11 14.01
C THR A 74 -16.63 -0.21 13.19
N ALA A 75 -17.81 -0.11 13.81
CA ALA A 75 -19.10 -0.21 13.13
C ALA A 75 -19.25 0.84 12.01
N TYR A 76 -18.78 2.09 12.21
CA TYR A 76 -18.77 3.10 11.15
C TYR A 76 -18.02 2.65 9.90
N ARG A 77 -16.79 2.12 10.05
CA ARG A 77 -15.98 1.66 8.91
C ARG A 77 -16.56 0.42 8.23
N GLU A 78 -17.16 -0.48 9.00
CA GLU A 78 -17.87 -1.64 8.47
C GLU A 78 -19.11 -1.23 7.66
N ASN A 79 -19.91 -0.29 8.19
CA ASN A 79 -21.09 0.23 7.51
C ASN A 79 -20.73 0.93 6.19
N LEU A 80 -19.59 1.63 6.10
CA LEU A 80 -19.13 2.22 4.83
C LEU A 80 -19.01 1.16 3.72
N TRP A 81 -18.47 -0.03 4.03
CA TRP A 81 -18.27 -1.10 3.05
C TRP A 81 -19.55 -1.89 2.74
N THR A 82 -20.56 -1.81 3.59
CA THR A 82 -21.88 -2.42 3.32
C THR A 82 -22.77 -1.45 2.54
N ASP A 83 -22.77 -0.17 2.91
CA ASP A 83 -23.73 0.82 2.41
C ASP A 83 -23.28 1.47 1.09
N ILE A 84 -21.99 1.75 0.89
CA ILE A 84 -21.51 2.50 -0.28
C ILE A 84 -21.56 1.70 -1.59
N PRO A 85 -21.08 0.45 -1.66
CA PRO A 85 -20.96 -0.30 -2.91
C PRO A 85 -22.24 -0.40 -3.74
N GLY A 86 -23.41 -0.47 -3.08
CA GLY A 86 -24.71 -0.64 -3.72
C GLY A 86 -25.18 0.56 -4.56
N ASP A 87 -24.72 1.78 -4.27
CA ASP A 87 -25.14 2.98 -5.00
C ASP A 87 -24.05 3.55 -5.92
N LEU A 88 -22.91 2.86 -6.02
CA LEU A 88 -21.86 3.25 -6.94
C LEU A 88 -22.32 3.03 -8.39
N ASN A 89 -22.15 4.06 -9.22
CA ASN A 89 -22.33 3.93 -10.65
C ASN A 89 -21.17 3.12 -11.27
N TRP A 90 -21.41 2.52 -12.43
CA TRP A 90 -20.33 1.87 -13.20
C TRP A 90 -19.29 2.87 -13.69
N ILE A 91 -19.77 4.01 -14.21
CA ILE A 91 -18.98 5.15 -14.68
C ILE A 91 -19.67 6.39 -14.13
N ASN A 92 -18.87 7.41 -13.78
CA ASN A 92 -19.29 8.73 -13.31
C ASN A 92 -19.61 8.80 -11.81
N GLN A 93 -19.58 10.02 -11.27
CA GLN A 93 -19.86 10.30 -9.86
C GLN A 93 -21.28 9.83 -9.50
N VAL A 94 -21.44 9.35 -8.27
CA VAL A 94 -22.75 8.95 -7.74
C VAL A 94 -23.71 10.14 -7.71
N ARG A 95 -24.96 9.92 -8.13
CA ARG A 95 -26.01 10.96 -8.08
C ARG A 95 -26.44 11.16 -6.62
N ASN A 96 -26.51 12.41 -6.16
CA ASN A 96 -26.86 12.81 -4.78
C ASN A 96 -25.75 12.67 -3.71
N VAL A 97 -24.49 12.74 -4.13
CA VAL A 97 -23.38 13.02 -3.21
C VAL A 97 -23.29 14.53 -3.02
N GLY A 98 -23.39 15.01 -1.78
CA GLY A 98 -23.13 16.40 -1.46
C GLY A 98 -21.62 16.66 -1.52
N VAL A 99 -21.20 17.84 -1.95
CA VAL A 99 -19.78 18.22 -1.91
C VAL A 99 -19.62 19.29 -0.84
N ASP A 100 -18.80 19.03 0.17
CA ASP A 100 -18.44 20.05 1.18
C ASP A 100 -17.68 21.20 0.48
N PRO A 101 -17.72 22.47 0.94
CA PRO A 101 -16.82 23.54 0.50
C PRO A 101 -15.33 23.19 0.36
N ALA A 102 -14.85 22.14 1.04
CA ALA A 102 -13.51 21.57 0.88
C ALA A 102 -13.36 20.56 -0.28
N GLY A 103 -14.37 20.38 -1.13
CA GLY A 103 -14.36 19.47 -2.29
C GLY A 103 -14.56 18.00 -1.95
N ARG A 104 -15.08 17.67 -0.75
CA ARG A 104 -15.22 16.28 -0.27
C ARG A 104 -16.58 15.70 -0.61
N SER A 105 -16.59 14.50 -1.20
CA SER A 105 -17.79 13.70 -1.45
C SER A 105 -18.43 13.23 -0.13
N LEU A 106 -19.54 13.87 0.25
CA LEU A 106 -20.39 13.55 1.40
C LEU A 106 -21.59 12.73 0.95
N ARG A 107 -21.72 11.51 1.47
CA ARG A 107 -22.92 10.70 1.29
C ARG A 107 -23.89 10.98 2.43
N ARG A 108 -25.15 11.23 2.10
CA ARG A 108 -26.23 11.61 3.04
C ARG A 108 -26.15 10.79 4.35
N ASN A 109 -26.02 11.49 5.49
CA ASN A 109 -25.90 10.96 6.87
C ASN A 109 -24.61 10.19 7.24
N LEU A 110 -23.69 9.95 6.32
CA LEU A 110 -22.35 9.42 6.63
C LEU A 110 -21.35 10.58 6.62
N GLY A 111 -20.39 10.58 7.54
CA GLY A 111 -19.34 11.59 7.61
C GLY A 111 -18.35 11.50 6.44
N SER A 112 -17.11 11.92 6.68
CA SER A 112 -15.98 11.75 5.74
C SER A 112 -15.81 10.28 5.33
N VAL A 113 -15.62 10.03 4.04
CA VAL A 113 -15.33 8.69 3.51
C VAL A 113 -13.83 8.42 3.64
N ASP A 114 -13.49 7.67 4.67
CA ASP A 114 -12.10 7.37 5.02
C ASP A 114 -11.65 6.03 4.43
N SER A 115 -11.83 5.85 3.13
CA SER A 115 -11.41 4.65 2.40
C SER A 115 -11.11 5.02 0.96
N THR A 116 -9.90 4.70 0.49
CA THR A 116 -9.45 5.07 -0.86
C THR A 116 -10.32 4.43 -1.96
N PRO A 117 -10.59 3.11 -1.96
CA PRO A 117 -11.42 2.49 -3.00
C PRO A 117 -12.85 3.04 -3.02
N LEU A 118 -13.44 3.29 -1.84
CA LEU A 118 -14.80 3.83 -1.74
C LEU A 118 -14.87 5.28 -2.23
N LEU A 119 -13.87 6.11 -1.91
CA LEU A 119 -13.78 7.48 -2.40
C LEU A 119 -13.64 7.52 -3.93
N ILE A 120 -12.73 6.70 -4.49
CA ILE A 120 -12.57 6.58 -5.96
C ILE A 120 -13.89 6.12 -6.59
N GLY A 121 -14.58 5.17 -5.96
CA GLY A 121 -15.87 4.69 -6.42
C GLY A 121 -16.94 5.78 -6.43
N LEU A 122 -17.01 6.59 -5.38
CA LEU A 122 -17.96 7.71 -5.30
C LEU A 122 -17.70 8.76 -6.36
N ASP A 123 -16.43 9.08 -6.61
CA ASP A 123 -16.01 10.15 -7.52
C ASP A 123 -16.07 9.72 -8.99
N PHE A 124 -15.74 8.47 -9.31
CA PHE A 124 -15.52 8.03 -10.69
C PHE A 124 -16.25 6.73 -11.09
N GLY A 125 -16.79 5.98 -10.13
CA GLY A 125 -17.49 4.72 -10.36
C GLY A 125 -16.60 3.47 -10.33
N TRP A 126 -17.25 2.32 -10.46
CA TRP A 126 -16.63 0.99 -10.32
C TRP A 126 -15.49 0.71 -11.30
N ILE A 127 -15.55 1.24 -12.52
CA ILE A 127 -14.48 0.98 -13.50
C ILE A 127 -13.13 1.52 -13.01
N ILE A 128 -13.10 2.72 -12.44
CA ILE A 128 -11.85 3.31 -11.95
C ILE A 128 -11.37 2.58 -10.68
N VAL A 129 -12.28 2.14 -9.82
CA VAL A 129 -11.96 1.25 -8.69
C VAL A 129 -11.33 -0.06 -9.18
N GLY A 130 -11.90 -0.65 -10.24
CA GLY A 130 -11.38 -1.86 -10.87
C GLY A 130 -9.97 -1.67 -11.42
N LEU A 131 -9.71 -0.57 -12.14
CA LEU A 131 -8.38 -0.23 -12.65
C LEU A 131 -7.37 -0.05 -11.52
N PHE A 132 -7.72 0.72 -10.49
CA PHE A 132 -6.88 0.92 -9.31
C PHE A 132 -6.55 -0.40 -8.62
N THR A 133 -7.56 -1.23 -8.39
CA THR A 133 -7.41 -2.55 -7.75
C THR A 133 -6.56 -3.49 -8.61
N ALA A 134 -6.72 -3.46 -9.94
CA ALA A 134 -5.90 -4.23 -10.87
C ALA A 134 -4.42 -3.83 -10.80
N CYS A 135 -4.11 -2.53 -10.73
CA CYS A 135 -2.74 -2.05 -10.55
C CYS A 135 -2.11 -2.60 -9.25
N ILE A 136 -2.85 -2.54 -8.13
CA ILE A 136 -2.40 -3.11 -6.85
C ILE A 136 -2.25 -4.63 -6.93
N ALA A 137 -3.16 -5.33 -7.59
CA ALA A 137 -3.11 -6.78 -7.77
C ALA A 137 -1.87 -7.19 -8.58
N ILE A 138 -1.56 -6.48 -9.66
CA ILE A 138 -0.36 -6.71 -10.47
C ILE A 138 0.91 -6.49 -9.64
N ALA A 139 0.99 -5.39 -8.90
CA ALA A 139 2.13 -5.11 -8.02
C ALA A 139 2.29 -6.20 -6.96
N SER A 140 1.18 -6.61 -6.32
CA SER A 140 1.15 -7.67 -5.31
C SER A 140 1.60 -9.01 -5.89
N TRP A 141 1.07 -9.40 -7.06
CA TRP A 141 1.46 -10.61 -7.77
C TRP A 141 2.96 -10.64 -8.06
N ARG A 142 3.54 -9.52 -8.52
CA ARG A 142 4.98 -9.42 -8.80
C ARG A 142 5.83 -9.53 -7.54
N VAL A 143 5.43 -8.85 -6.47
CA VAL A 143 6.08 -8.93 -5.16
C VAL A 143 6.06 -10.38 -4.67
N MET A 144 4.91 -11.04 -4.67
CA MET A 144 4.75 -12.45 -4.30
C MET A 144 5.56 -13.39 -5.20
N SER A 145 5.68 -13.07 -6.49
CA SER A 145 6.51 -13.79 -7.46
C SER A 145 8.00 -13.50 -7.34
N ARG A 146 8.45 -12.71 -6.35
CA ARG A 146 9.84 -12.26 -6.15
C ARG A 146 10.44 -11.48 -7.34
N LYS A 147 9.59 -10.89 -8.18
CA LYS A 147 9.94 -10.04 -9.32
C LYS A 147 9.61 -8.56 -9.07
N GLY A 148 9.19 -8.24 -7.85
CA GLY A 148 8.82 -6.88 -7.44
C GLY A 148 10.01 -6.09 -6.93
N SER A 149 10.05 -4.80 -7.27
CA SER A 149 11.04 -3.84 -6.77
C SER A 149 10.74 -3.42 -5.31
N VAL A 150 11.70 -2.74 -4.68
CA VAL A 150 11.52 -2.18 -3.32
C VAL A 150 10.36 -1.17 -3.27
N ALA A 151 10.19 -0.39 -4.33
CA ALA A 151 9.09 0.56 -4.45
C ALA A 151 7.73 -0.15 -4.62
N GLU A 152 7.66 -1.26 -5.35
CA GLU A 152 6.44 -2.08 -5.43
C GLU A 152 6.10 -2.71 -4.06
N ILE A 153 7.11 -3.16 -3.30
CA ILE A 153 6.91 -3.64 -1.92
C ILE A 153 6.36 -2.52 -1.03
N ALA A 154 6.89 -1.30 -1.15
CA ALA A 154 6.40 -0.14 -0.40
C ALA A 154 4.93 0.14 -0.71
N VAL A 155 4.52 0.12 -2.00
CA VAL A 155 3.13 0.32 -2.42
C VAL A 155 2.22 -0.81 -1.90
N VAL A 156 2.62 -2.07 -2.06
CA VAL A 156 1.82 -3.23 -1.60
C VAL A 156 1.65 -3.22 -0.08
N ALA A 157 2.66 -2.79 0.67
CA ALA A 157 2.57 -2.68 2.11
C ALA A 157 1.57 -1.61 2.58
N GLN A 158 1.21 -0.65 1.72
CA GLN A 158 0.21 0.38 2.05
C GLN A 158 -1.24 -0.12 1.95
N ILE A 159 -1.50 -1.34 1.44
CA ILE A 159 -2.87 -1.86 1.24
C ILE A 159 -3.76 -1.73 2.51
N PRO A 160 -3.31 -2.10 3.72
CA PRO A 160 -4.12 -1.91 4.93
C PRO A 160 -4.51 -0.45 5.21
N THR A 161 -3.60 0.48 4.92
CA THR A 161 -3.84 1.92 5.11
C THR A 161 -4.76 2.46 4.01
N LEU A 162 -4.61 2.02 2.75
CA LEU A 162 -5.49 2.41 1.64
C LEU A 162 -6.96 2.04 1.89
N ALA A 163 -7.22 0.93 2.59
CA ALA A 163 -8.56 0.49 2.94
C ALA A 163 -9.24 1.35 4.03
N THR A 164 -8.47 2.16 4.77
CA THR A 164 -8.93 2.89 5.97
C THR A 164 -8.59 4.38 5.96
N VAL A 165 -7.93 4.86 4.90
CA VAL A 165 -7.53 6.25 4.72
C VAL A 165 -7.78 6.63 3.27
N ALA A 166 -8.34 7.82 3.05
CA ALA A 166 -8.54 8.39 1.73
C ALA A 166 -7.28 9.12 1.22
N LEU A 167 -7.03 9.06 -0.09
CA LEU A 167 -5.93 9.76 -0.78
C LEU A 167 -6.11 11.29 -0.87
N ILE A 168 -7.14 11.86 -0.24
CA ILE A 168 -7.36 13.31 -0.20
C ILE A 168 -6.37 14.06 0.71
N THR A 169 -5.65 13.33 1.58
CA THR A 169 -4.72 13.90 2.55
C THR A 169 -3.28 13.88 2.04
N GLN A 170 -2.33 14.38 2.85
CA GLN A 170 -0.88 14.31 2.59
C GLN A 170 -0.38 12.88 2.30
N TYR A 171 -1.09 11.87 2.82
CA TYR A 171 -0.88 10.47 2.51
C TYR A 171 -1.00 10.18 1.00
N GLY A 172 -1.93 10.83 0.31
CA GLY A 172 -2.12 10.68 -1.13
C GLY A 172 -0.88 11.02 -1.93
N ALA A 173 -0.24 12.15 -1.61
CA ALA A 173 1.00 12.56 -2.27
C ALA A 173 2.13 11.52 -2.10
N ALA A 174 2.26 10.95 -0.89
CA ALA A 174 3.26 9.92 -0.63
C ALA A 174 2.99 8.63 -1.42
N VAL A 175 1.73 8.17 -1.48
CA VAL A 175 1.34 6.97 -2.24
C VAL A 175 1.68 7.15 -3.73
N TRP A 176 1.30 8.28 -4.32
CA TRP A 176 1.58 8.54 -5.73
C TRP A 176 3.08 8.68 -6.04
N PHE A 177 3.85 9.25 -5.12
CA PHE A 177 5.32 9.28 -5.24
C PHE A 177 5.90 7.86 -5.29
N PHE A 178 5.53 6.97 -4.37
CA PHE A 178 6.03 5.59 -4.38
C PHE A 178 5.55 4.79 -5.59
N ALA A 179 4.31 5.03 -6.05
CA ALA A 179 3.80 4.43 -7.29
C ALA A 179 4.62 4.88 -8.51
N GLY A 180 4.92 6.18 -8.62
CA GLY A 180 5.80 6.71 -9.68
C GLY A 180 7.20 6.11 -9.63
N LEU A 181 7.77 5.98 -8.43
CA LEU A 181 9.07 5.36 -8.21
C LEU A 181 9.07 3.88 -8.62
N ALA A 182 8.01 3.14 -8.32
CA ALA A 182 7.83 1.75 -8.74
C ALA A 182 7.82 1.60 -10.26
N VAL A 183 7.13 2.50 -10.97
CA VAL A 183 7.12 2.53 -12.44
C VAL A 183 8.51 2.88 -12.99
N ALA A 184 9.20 3.85 -12.39
CA ALA A 184 10.55 4.23 -12.82
C ALA A 184 11.56 3.08 -12.67
N TYR A 185 11.59 2.42 -11.50
CA TYR A 185 12.45 1.25 -11.28
C TYR A 185 12.14 0.10 -12.25
N ARG A 186 10.86 -0.11 -12.55
CA ARG A 186 10.46 -1.11 -13.54
C ARG A 186 11.04 -0.78 -14.92
N ARG A 187 10.93 0.47 -15.35
CA ARG A 187 11.42 0.91 -16.66
C ARG A 187 12.94 0.73 -16.79
N GLN A 188 13.67 1.03 -15.72
CA GLN A 188 15.12 0.83 -15.67
C GLN A 188 15.48 -0.65 -15.80
N ALA A 189 14.83 -1.53 -15.04
CA ALA A 189 15.10 -2.97 -15.11
C ALA A 189 14.81 -3.57 -16.51
N GLN A 190 13.77 -3.06 -17.20
CA GLN A 190 13.49 -3.47 -18.59
C GLN A 190 14.57 -3.01 -19.56
N TYR A 191 15.10 -1.80 -19.39
CA TYR A 191 16.18 -1.26 -20.22
C TYR A 191 17.48 -2.07 -20.07
N ASP A 192 17.84 -2.45 -18.84
CA ASP A 192 19.04 -3.25 -18.56
C ASP A 192 18.94 -4.66 -19.19
N ASP A 193 17.76 -5.28 -19.17
CA ASP A 193 17.52 -6.58 -19.82
C ASP A 193 17.66 -6.47 -21.36
N ASP A 194 17.06 -5.44 -21.98
CA ASP A 194 17.12 -5.21 -23.44
C ASP A 194 18.57 -4.97 -23.92
N GLU A 195 19.38 -4.17 -23.20
CA GLU A 195 20.80 -3.96 -23.54
C GLU A 195 21.61 -5.26 -23.46
N SER A 196 21.34 -6.10 -22.45
CA SER A 196 22.03 -7.38 -22.29
C SER A 196 21.74 -8.35 -23.44
N GLU A 197 20.50 -8.38 -23.93
CA GLU A 197 20.06 -9.23 -25.04
C GLU A 197 20.67 -8.77 -26.37
N VAL A 198 20.73 -7.45 -26.60
CA VAL A 198 21.42 -6.85 -27.75
C VAL A 198 22.92 -7.13 -27.71
N GLY A 199 23.57 -6.99 -26.55
CA GLY A 199 25.00 -7.31 -26.37
C GLY A 199 25.34 -8.77 -26.66
N ILE A 200 24.49 -9.70 -26.21
CA ILE A 200 24.64 -11.13 -26.51
C ILE A 200 24.46 -11.39 -28.01
N SER A 201 23.48 -10.77 -28.66
CA SER A 201 23.23 -10.91 -30.11
C SER A 201 24.40 -10.40 -30.95
N ILE A 202 24.99 -9.25 -30.61
CA ILE A 202 26.16 -8.69 -31.31
C ILE A 202 27.38 -9.62 -31.17
N VAL A 203 27.60 -10.20 -29.98
CA VAL A 203 28.71 -11.14 -29.75
C VAL A 203 28.47 -12.51 -30.41
N ALA A 204 27.21 -12.94 -30.50
CA ALA A 204 26.83 -14.22 -31.10
C ALA A 204 26.70 -14.18 -32.63
N THR A 205 26.78 -13.00 -33.25
CA THR A 205 26.79 -12.88 -34.72
C THR A 205 28.15 -13.39 -35.24
N PRO A 206 28.23 -14.55 -35.90
CA PRO A 206 29.50 -15.00 -36.46
C PRO A 206 29.85 -14.01 -37.56
N ILE A 207 30.98 -13.30 -37.39
CA ILE A 207 31.55 -12.46 -38.43
C ILE A 207 31.82 -13.39 -39.62
N GLY A 208 30.90 -13.36 -40.60
CA GLY A 208 31.03 -14.10 -41.84
C GLY A 208 32.36 -13.73 -42.48
N ARG A 209 33.29 -14.68 -42.50
CA ARG A 209 34.52 -14.59 -43.26
C ARG A 209 34.18 -14.71 -44.74
N GLY A 210 34.60 -13.70 -45.51
CA GLY A 210 35.16 -13.82 -46.87
C GLY A 210 34.20 -14.19 -47.97
#